data_AF-A0A842QQA3-F1
#
_entry.id   AF-A0A842QQA3-F1
#
_cell.length_a   1.000
_cell.length_b   1.000
_cell.length_c   1.000
_cell.angle_alpha   90.00
_cell.angle_beta   90.00
_cell.angle_gamma   90.00
#
_symmetry.space_group_name_H-M   'P 1'
#
loop_
_entity.id
_entity.type
_entity.pdbx_description
1 polymer ?
#
loop_
_entity_poly.entity_id
_entity_poly.type
_entity_poly.pdbx_seq_one_letter_code
_entity_poly.pdbx_strand_id
1 'polypeptide(L)'
;MLYLGNLPMRVGAFHPLGTNDIVINRRLLGSVTTLKEKSIVFAILVHEYLHTFGYTDERQVRRLTYRVCRDNFGKNHQTVDATVTGPWGQMSPEDFEEIEPDLNLEMVKDFEKVESGYII
;
A
#
# COMPACT_ATOMS: atom_id res chain seq x y z
N MET A 1 2.52 -12.50 -3.53
CA MET A 1 1.14 -12.57 -4.07
C MET A 1 0.30 -11.38 -3.58
N LEU A 2 -0.55 -10.81 -4.43
CA LEU A 2 -1.45 -9.70 -4.06
C LEU A 2 -2.90 -10.18 -3.98
N TYR A 3 -3.59 -9.78 -2.92
CA TYR A 3 -5.01 -10.06 -2.67
C TYR A 3 -5.79 -8.76 -2.42
N LEU A 4 -7.05 -8.73 -2.85
CA LEU A 4 -8.00 -7.66 -2.54
C LEU A 4 -8.97 -8.14 -1.45
N GLY A 5 -9.09 -7.37 -0.38
CA GLY A 5 -10.02 -7.63 0.72
C GLY A 5 -10.93 -6.43 1.00
N ASN A 6 -12.13 -6.66 1.54
CA ASN A 6 -12.99 -5.59 2.02
C ASN A 6 -12.64 -5.29 3.48
N LEU A 7 -11.75 -4.31 3.69
CA LEU A 7 -11.23 -3.98 5.01
C LEU A 7 -11.84 -2.65 5.53
N PRO A 8 -11.81 -2.40 6.84
CA PRO A 8 -12.10 -1.08 7.39
C PRO A 8 -11.25 -0.01 6.70
N MET A 9 -11.80 1.18 6.45
CA MET A 9 -11.06 2.26 5.76
C MET A 9 -9.85 2.75 6.55
N ARG A 10 -9.68 2.41 7.83
CA ARG A 10 -8.41 2.64 8.59
C ARG A 10 -7.27 1.69 8.21
N VAL A 11 -7.54 0.65 7.43
CA VAL A 11 -6.56 -0.35 6.98
C VAL A 11 -6.44 -0.23 5.47
N GLY A 12 -5.27 0.23 5.00
CA GLY A 12 -5.01 0.42 3.57
C GLY A 12 -4.53 -0.87 2.92
N ALA A 13 -3.62 -1.56 3.59
CA ALA A 13 -3.21 -2.92 3.29
C ALA A 13 -2.64 -3.55 4.56
N PHE A 14 -2.35 -4.84 4.51
CA PHE A 14 -1.52 -5.52 5.48
C PHE A 14 -0.81 -6.73 4.87
N HIS A 15 0.32 -7.08 5.48
CA HIS A 15 1.08 -8.30 5.21
C HIS A 15 0.86 -9.34 6.33
N PRO A 16 0.27 -10.52 6.05
CA PRO A 16 0.25 -11.62 7.01
C PRO A 16 1.68 -12.12 7.29
N LEU A 17 2.08 -12.11 8.57
CA LEU A 17 3.43 -12.52 8.95
C LEU A 17 3.75 -13.96 8.52
N GLY A 18 4.93 -14.14 7.93
CA GLY A 18 5.43 -15.45 7.50
C GLY A 18 4.89 -15.93 6.16
N THR A 19 4.17 -15.08 5.41
CA THR A 19 3.79 -15.34 4.02
C THR A 19 4.55 -14.41 3.07
N ASN A 20 4.22 -14.44 1.78
CA ASN A 20 4.63 -13.41 0.81
C ASN A 20 3.39 -12.63 0.30
N ASP A 21 2.33 -12.62 1.10
CA ASP A 21 1.04 -12.12 0.69
C ASP A 21 0.89 -10.66 1.10
N ILE A 22 0.31 -9.85 0.22
CA ILE A 22 -0.11 -8.50 0.53
C ILE A 22 -1.61 -8.47 0.33
N VAL A 23 -2.36 -8.05 1.35
CA VAL A 23 -3.80 -7.85 1.25
C VAL A 23 -4.06 -6.36 1.21
N ILE A 24 -4.49 -5.84 0.06
CA ILE A 24 -4.86 -4.42 -0.11
C ILE A 24 -6.37 -4.23 0.03
N ASN A 25 -6.77 -3.10 0.60
CA ASN A 25 -8.17 -2.76 0.79
C ASN A 25 -8.81 -2.41 -0.56
N ARG A 26 -9.74 -3.25 -1.02
CA ARG A 26 -10.50 -3.04 -2.26
C ARG A 26 -11.26 -1.72 -2.23
N ARG A 27 -11.77 -1.30 -1.07
CA ARG A 27 -12.51 -0.03 -0.92
C ARG A 27 -11.61 1.17 -1.12
N LEU A 28 -10.37 1.11 -0.58
CA LEU A 28 -9.36 2.13 -0.81
C LEU A 28 -9.01 2.22 -2.31
N LEU A 29 -8.85 1.09 -3.00
CA LEU A 29 -8.59 1.11 -4.44
C LEU A 29 -9.77 1.67 -5.24
N GLY A 30 -11.00 1.38 -4.84
CA GLY A 30 -12.21 1.87 -5.48
C GLY A 30 -12.38 3.39 -5.42
N SER A 31 -11.74 4.08 -4.47
CA SER A 31 -11.78 5.54 -4.36
C SER A 31 -10.64 6.25 -5.10
N VAL A 32 -9.70 5.52 -5.71
CA VAL A 32 -8.51 6.10 -6.36
C VAL A 32 -8.85 6.64 -7.75
N THR A 33 -8.83 7.97 -7.89
CA THR A 33 -9.14 8.67 -9.14
C THR A 33 -8.01 9.60 -9.59
N THR A 34 -7.25 10.13 -8.64
CA THR A 34 -6.20 11.13 -8.85
C THR A 34 -4.80 10.52 -8.80
N LEU A 35 -3.81 11.23 -9.35
CA LEU A 35 -2.41 10.83 -9.26
C LEU A 35 -1.90 10.80 -7.82
N LYS A 36 -2.43 11.68 -6.96
CA LYS A 36 -2.11 11.73 -5.52
C LYS A 36 -2.55 10.45 -4.81
N GLU A 37 -3.78 10.01 -5.04
CA GLU A 37 -4.30 8.76 -4.49
C GLU A 37 -3.56 7.53 -5.02
N LYS A 38 -3.20 7.51 -6.30
CA LYS A 38 -2.33 6.46 -6.87
C LYS A 38 -0.97 6.41 -6.18
N SER A 39 -0.41 7.56 -5.83
CA SER A 39 0.89 7.67 -5.16
C SER A 39 0.83 7.18 -3.71
N ILE A 40 -0.32 7.36 -3.05
CA ILE A 40 -0.64 6.76 -1.75
C ILE A 40 -0.69 5.24 -1.85
N VAL A 41 -1.42 4.68 -2.82
CA VAL A 41 -1.48 3.24 -3.04
C VAL A 41 -0.09 2.66 -3.30
N PHE A 42 0.72 3.34 -4.12
CA PHE A 42 2.09 2.92 -4.37
C PHE A 42 2.93 2.90 -3.08
N ALA A 43 2.88 3.96 -2.27
CA ALA A 43 3.63 4.02 -1.01
C ALA A 43 3.23 2.90 -0.04
N ILE A 44 1.94 2.57 0.05
CA ILE A 44 1.43 1.44 0.84
C ILE A 44 1.98 0.12 0.31
N LEU A 45 1.95 -0.10 -1.01
CA LEU A 45 2.47 -1.34 -1.59
C LEU A 45 3.96 -1.50 -1.33
N VAL A 46 4.76 -0.43 -1.44
CA VAL A 46 6.19 -0.46 -1.07
C VAL A 46 6.37 -0.82 0.40
N HIS A 47 5.53 -0.29 1.29
CA HIS A 47 5.56 -0.60 2.72
C HIS A 47 5.32 -2.09 2.99
N GLU A 48 4.21 -2.64 2.47
CA GLU A 48 3.89 -4.06 2.65
C GLU A 48 4.87 -4.98 1.95
N TYR A 49 5.38 -4.59 0.78
CA TYR A 49 6.40 -5.36 0.06
C TYR A 49 7.71 -5.47 0.86
N LEU A 50 8.11 -4.42 1.58
CA LEU A 50 9.25 -4.51 2.50
C LEU A 50 9.00 -5.51 3.63
N HIS A 51 7.78 -5.63 4.14
CA HIS A 51 7.45 -6.66 5.12
C HIS A 51 7.64 -8.08 4.58
N THR A 52 7.39 -8.32 3.29
CA THR A 52 7.66 -9.62 2.64
C THR A 52 9.14 -10.00 2.63
N PHE A 53 10.05 -9.03 2.73
CA PHE A 53 11.50 -9.30 2.90
C PHE A 53 11.91 -9.62 4.33
N GLY A 54 10.95 -9.69 5.27
CA GLY A 54 11.21 -9.98 6.68
C GLY A 54 11.54 -8.77 7.55
N TYR A 55 11.42 -7.54 7.03
CA TYR A 55 11.49 -6.35 7.87
C TYR A 55 10.24 -6.26 8.73
N THR A 56 10.37 -6.39 10.06
CA THR A 56 9.23 -6.37 11.00
C THR A 56 9.19 -5.11 11.87
N ASP A 57 10.30 -4.36 11.96
CA ASP A 57 10.32 -3.07 12.65
C ASP A 57 9.65 -1.98 11.80
N GLU A 58 8.44 -1.63 12.20
CA GLU A 58 7.63 -0.52 11.69
C GLU A 58 8.39 0.81 11.46
N ARG A 59 9.35 1.14 12.33
CA ARG A 59 10.16 2.36 12.17
C ARG A 59 11.22 2.19 11.10
N GLN A 60 11.76 0.98 10.94
CA GLN A 60 12.69 0.66 9.88
C GLN A 60 11.97 0.66 8.53
N VAL A 61 10.81 0.01 8.44
CA VAL A 61 10.02 -0.07 7.20
C VAL A 61 9.63 1.31 6.73
N ARG A 62 9.05 2.18 7.58
CA ARG A 62 8.73 3.57 7.21
C ARG A 62 9.92 4.35 6.65
N ARG A 63 11.11 4.22 7.26
CA ARG A 63 12.34 4.87 6.79
C ARG A 63 12.80 4.34 5.43
N LEU A 64 12.67 3.04 5.21
CA LEU A 64 13.00 2.39 3.94
C LEU A 64 12.01 2.76 2.85
N THR A 65 10.69 2.75 3.12
CA THR A 65 9.64 3.21 2.20
C THR A 65 9.92 4.63 1.72
N TYR A 66 10.20 5.56 2.65
CA TYR A 66 10.57 6.93 2.33
C TYR A 66 11.82 6.99 1.44
N ARG A 67 12.87 6.25 1.80
CA ARG A 67 14.13 6.22 1.04
C ARG A 67 13.91 5.72 -0.39
N VAL A 68 13.24 4.58 -0.55
CA VAL A 68 12.94 3.98 -1.87
C VAL A 68 12.15 4.97 -2.73
N CYS A 69 11.09 5.57 -2.18
CA CYS A 69 10.27 6.53 -2.94
C CYS A 69 11.08 7.79 -3.31
N ARG A 70 11.89 8.32 -2.38
CA ARG A 70 12.72 9.50 -2.64
C ARG A 70 13.79 9.23 -3.69
N ASP A 71 14.47 8.10 -3.60
CA ASP A 71 15.61 7.80 -4.46
C ASP A 71 15.17 7.51 -5.91
N ASN A 72 13.96 6.98 -6.10
CA ASN A 72 13.43 6.67 -7.43
C ASN A 72 12.62 7.82 -8.07
N PHE A 73 11.88 8.61 -7.28
CA PHE A 73 11.00 9.66 -7.82
C PHE A 73 11.52 11.08 -7.58
N GLY A 74 12.51 11.26 -6.70
CA GLY A 74 13.00 12.57 -6.27
C GLY A 74 12.21 13.16 -5.09
N LYS A 75 12.88 13.99 -4.30
CA LYS A 75 12.36 14.51 -3.01
C LYS A 75 11.03 15.27 -3.10
N ASN A 76 10.77 15.94 -4.23
CA ASN A 76 9.58 16.79 -4.41
C ASN A 76 8.42 16.06 -5.10
N HIS A 77 8.52 14.73 -5.26
CA HIS A 77 7.46 13.94 -5.87
C HIS A 77 6.40 13.56 -4.83
N GLN A 78 5.13 13.64 -5.21
CA GLN A 78 3.97 13.30 -4.36
C GLN A 78 4.00 11.88 -3.75
N THR A 79 4.74 10.94 -4.35
CA THR A 79 4.98 9.61 -3.78
C THR A 79 5.78 9.69 -2.48
N VAL A 80 6.75 10.61 -2.39
CA VAL A 80 7.53 10.86 -1.17
C VAL A 80 6.63 11.43 -0.08
N ASP A 81 5.80 12.41 -0.42
CA ASP A 81 4.83 13.00 0.51
C ASP A 81 3.85 11.94 1.04
N ALA A 82 3.39 11.04 0.16
CA ALA A 82 2.49 9.96 0.53
C ALA A 82 3.07 8.99 1.57
N THR A 83 4.39 8.79 1.59
CA THR A 83 5.04 7.96 2.63
C THR A 83 4.98 8.57 4.03
N VAL A 84 4.75 9.88 4.13
CA VAL A 84 4.68 10.64 5.39
C VAL A 84 3.24 10.86 5.82
N THR A 85 2.36 11.25 4.90
CA THR A 85 0.95 11.55 5.21
C THR A 85 0.11 10.30 5.41
N GLY A 86 0.47 9.20 4.74
CA GLY A 86 -0.36 8.00 4.65
C GLY A 86 -1.68 8.23 3.90
N PRO A 87 -2.50 7.18 3.77
CA PRO A 87 -3.79 7.25 3.08
C PRO A 87 -4.88 8.05 3.81
N TRP A 88 -4.73 8.32 5.10
CA TRP A 88 -5.79 8.86 5.96
C TRP A 88 -5.80 10.38 6.08
N GLY A 89 -4.87 11.08 5.42
CA GLY A 89 -4.76 12.54 5.53
C GLY A 89 -5.99 13.34 5.05
N GLN A 90 -6.97 12.68 4.41
CA GLN A 90 -8.20 13.31 3.90
C GLN A 90 -9.49 12.61 4.36
N MET A 91 -9.42 11.62 5.25
CA MET A 91 -10.62 10.89 5.71
C MET A 91 -11.39 11.66 6.76
N SER A 92 -12.71 11.61 6.66
CA SER A 92 -13.61 12.12 7.70
C SER A 92 -13.86 11.05 8.77
N PRO A 93 -14.36 11.43 9.97
CA PRO A 93 -14.77 10.46 10.99
C PRO A 93 -15.78 9.43 10.48
N GLU A 94 -16.68 9.81 9.57
CA GLU A 94 -17.67 8.92 8.97
C GLU A 94 -17.03 7.85 8.07
N ASP A 95 -15.89 8.12 7.44
CA ASP A 95 -15.15 7.13 6.65
C ASP A 95 -14.66 5.96 7.51
N PHE A 96 -14.54 6.16 8.84
CA PHE A 96 -14.07 5.16 9.80
C PHE A 96 -15.17 4.26 10.37
N GLU A 97 -16.41 4.32 9.86
CA GLU A 97 -17.48 3.39 10.26
C GLU A 97 -16.98 1.94 10.27
N GLU A 98 -17.21 1.26 11.40
CA GLU A 98 -16.75 -0.11 11.59
C GLU A 98 -17.59 -1.07 10.76
N ILE A 99 -16.94 -1.69 9.78
CA ILE A 99 -17.50 -2.81 9.04
C ILE A 99 -16.77 -4.07 9.50
N GLU A 100 -17.52 -5.15 9.74
CA GLU A 100 -16.96 -6.49 9.87
C GLU A 100 -16.12 -6.80 8.61
N PRO A 101 -14.81 -7.05 8.74
CA PRO A 101 -13.96 -7.33 7.60
C PRO A 101 -14.47 -8.59 6.89
N ASP A 102 -14.87 -8.44 5.63
CA ASP A 102 -15.19 -9.58 4.78
C ASP A 102 -13.88 -10.12 4.19
N LEU A 103 -13.46 -11.25 4.74
CA LEU A 103 -12.23 -11.97 4.37
C LEU A 103 -12.39 -12.81 3.10
N ASN A 104 -13.42 -12.57 2.28
CA ASN A 104 -13.46 -13.04 0.89
C ASN A 104 -12.38 -12.33 0.06
N LEU A 105 -11.16 -12.88 0.16
CA LEU A 105 -9.99 -12.40 -0.54
C LEU A 105 -10.04 -12.80 -2.02
N GLU A 106 -9.80 -11.83 -2.88
CA GLU A 106 -9.67 -12.05 -4.32
C GLU A 106 -8.19 -11.95 -4.71
N MET A 107 -7.66 -13.00 -5.33
CA MET A 107 -6.28 -13.00 -5.80
C MET A 107 -6.14 -12.17 -7.08
N VAL A 108 -5.21 -11.20 -7.08
CA VAL A 108 -4.82 -10.48 -8.30
C VAL A 108 -3.85 -11.35 -9.08
N LYS A 109 -4.30 -11.89 -10.22
CA LYS A 109 -3.49 -12.76 -11.07
C LYS A 109 -2.37 -11.98 -11.75
N ASP A 110 -1.26 -12.66 -11.99
CA ASP A 110 -0.10 -12.16 -12.76
C ASP A 110 0.51 -10.85 -12.21
N PHE A 111 0.28 -10.52 -10.94
CA PHE A 111 0.76 -9.27 -10.33
C PHE A 111 2.30 -9.12 -10.38
N GLU A 112 3.02 -10.23 -10.25
CA GLU A 112 4.50 -10.26 -10.27
C GLU A 112 5.06 -10.45 -11.68
N LYS A 113 4.21 -10.59 -12.69
CA LYS A 113 4.64 -10.79 -14.06
C LYS A 113 5.12 -9.46 -14.63
N VAL A 114 6.43 -9.33 -14.79
CA VAL A 114 7.04 -8.14 -15.39
C VAL A 114 6.96 -8.27 -16.92
N GLU A 115 6.12 -7.48 -17.57
CA GLU A 115 5.98 -7.49 -19.05
C GLU A 115 6.94 -6.52 -19.76
N SER A 116 7.68 -5.68 -19.04
CA SER A 116 8.75 -4.82 -19.56
C SER A 116 10.09 -5.11 -18.91
N GLY A 117 11.22 -4.78 -19.57
CA GLY A 117 12.53 -4.82 -18.91
C GLY A 117 12.54 -3.97 -17.63
N TYR A 118 13.41 -4.31 -16.66
CA TYR A 118 13.66 -3.46 -15.50
C TYR A 118 13.93 -2.03 -15.98
N ILE A 119 13.33 -1.04 -15.33
CA ILE A 119 13.71 0.37 -15.55
C ILE A 119 15.14 0.48 -15.01
N ILE A 120 16.13 0.56 -15.92
CA ILE A 120 17.55 0.77 -15.62
C ILE A 120 17.82 2.27 -15.59
#